data_AF-A0A972H6C1-F1
#
_entry.id   AF-A0A972H6C1-F1
#
_cell.length_a   1.000
_cell.length_b   1.000
_cell.length_c   1.000
_cell.angle_alpha   90.00
_cell.angle_beta   90.00
_cell.angle_gamma   90.00
#
_symmetry.space_group_name_H-M   'P 1'
#
loop_
_entity.id
_entity.type
_entity.pdbx_description
1 polymer ?
#
loop_
_entity_poly.entity_id
_entity_poly.type
_entity_poly.pdbx_seq_one_letter_code
_entity_poly.pdbx_strand_id
1 'polypeptide(L)' 'MDWNAWSYLIFGTTLVVTFLWIIVHFYRPKRKNKVEEPKYKMLDDED' A
#
# COMPACT_ATOMS: atom_id res chain seq x y z
N MET A 1 12.51 -1.39 32.84
CA MET A 1 12.32 -1.44 31.38
C MET A 1 12.91 -0.17 30.81
N ASP A 2 13.85 -0.29 29.89
CA ASP A 2 14.54 0.87 29.32
C ASP A 2 13.57 1.71 28.49
N TRP A 3 13.48 3.00 28.83
CA TRP A 3 12.62 3.97 28.13
C TRP A 3 12.93 4.02 26.61
N ASN A 4 14.19 3.79 26.25
CA ASN A 4 14.63 3.70 24.86
C ASN A 4 14.04 2.48 24.13
N ALA A 5 13.89 1.33 24.81
CA ALA A 5 13.32 0.15 24.17
C ALA A 5 11.84 0.36 23.80
N TRP A 6 11.10 1.08 24.64
CA TRP A 6 9.71 1.45 24.39
C TRP A 6 9.56 2.38 23.19
N SER A 7 10.44 3.36 23.03
CA SER A 7 10.37 4.27 21.88
C SER A 7 10.62 3.53 20.57
N TYR A 8 11.64 2.66 20.50
CA TYR A 8 11.89 1.85 19.31
C TYR A 8 10.71 0.95 18.94
N LEU A 9 10.07 0.33 19.94
CA LEU A 9 8.89 -0.50 19.69
C LEU A 9 7.69 0.31 19.19
N ILE A 10 7.43 1.49 19.76
CA ILE A 10 6.31 2.35 19.34
C ILE A 10 6.55 2.87 17.92
N PHE A 11 7.74 3.40 17.62
CA PHE A 11 8.05 3.94 16.29
C PHE A 11 8.08 2.84 15.23
N GLY A 12 8.70 1.69 15.53
CA GLY A 12 8.73 0.54 14.63
C GLY A 12 7.32 0.02 14.32
N THR A 13 6.49 -0.16 15.35
CA THR A 13 5.10 -0.64 15.18
C THR A 13 4.26 0.37 14.39
N THR A 14 4.40 1.66 14.69
CA THR A 14 3.69 2.74 13.97
C THR A 14 4.04 2.74 12.48
N LEU A 15 5.31 2.53 12.14
CA LEU A 15 5.77 2.46 10.76
C LEU A 15 5.13 1.27 10.02
N VAL A 16 5.12 0.09 10.63
CA VAL A 16 4.52 -1.12 10.04
C VAL A 16 3.01 -0.94 9.82
N VAL A 17 2.29 -0.43 10.83
CA VAL A 17 0.85 -0.16 10.73
C VAL A 17 0.55 0.85 9.63
N THR A 18 1.37 1.90 9.50
CA THR A 18 1.21 2.92 8.44
C THR A 18 1.37 2.30 7.04
N PHE A 19 2.38 1.47 6.83
CA PHE A 19 2.56 0.78 5.54
C PHE A 19 1.43 -0.18 5.24
N LEU A 20 1.00 -0.99 6.21
CA LEU A 20 -0.14 -1.89 6.05
C LEU A 20 -1.42 -1.12 5.69
N TRP A 21 -1.66 0.02 6.33
CA TRP A 21 -2.80 0.87 6.03
C TRP A 21 -2.76 1.41 4.60
N ILE A 22 -1.60 1.91 4.14
CA ILE A 22 -1.41 2.36 2.76
C ILE A 22 -1.69 1.22 1.78
N ILE A 23 -1.13 0.03 2.02
CA ILE A 23 -1.34 -1.13 1.15
C ILE A 23 -2.82 -1.48 1.09
N VAL A 24 -3.49 -1.67 2.23
CA VAL A 24 -4.92 -2.04 2.26
C VAL A 24 -5.80 -0.96 1.64
N HIS A 25 -5.49 0.32 1.86
CA HIS A 25 -6.29 1.42 1.34
C HIS A 25 -6.07 1.65 -0.16
N PHE A 26 -4.83 1.55 -0.62
CA PHE A 26 -4.45 1.85 -2.00
C PHE A 26 -4.60 0.63 -2.93
N TYR A 27 -4.18 -0.55 -2.48
CA TYR A 27 -4.29 -1.82 -3.23
C TYR A 27 -5.63 -2.54 -3.01
N ARG A 28 -6.62 -1.87 -2.41
CA ARG A 28 -7.98 -2.40 -2.33
C ARG A 28 -8.46 -2.76 -3.75
N PRO A 29 -8.92 -4.01 -4.01
CA PRO A 29 -9.18 -4.52 -5.35
C PRO A 29 -10.19 -3.70 -6.16
N LYS A 30 -11.01 -2.88 -5.49
CA LYS A 30 -11.92 -1.93 -6.15
C LYS A 30 -11.22 -0.84 -6.98
N ARG A 31 -9.91 -0.60 -6.82
CA ARG A 31 -9.14 0.35 -7.65
C ARG A 31 -8.18 -0.30 -8.64
N LYS A 32 -7.95 -1.63 -8.57
CA LYS A 32 -7.09 -2.34 -9.53
C LYS A 32 -7.56 -2.16 -10.97
N ASN A 33 -8.87 -2.28 -11.21
CA ASN A 33 -9.45 -2.10 -12.54
C ASN A 33 -9.14 -0.74 -13.17
N LYS A 34 -9.03 0.34 -12.38
CA LYS A 34 -8.82 1.70 -12.92
C LYS A 34 -7.36 2.03 -13.21
N VAL A 35 -6.41 1.36 -12.56
CA VAL A 35 -4.96 1.52 -12.79
C VAL A 35 -4.49 0.54 -13.88
N GLU A 36 -5.13 -0.62 -13.98
CA GLU A 36 -4.84 -1.62 -15.01
C GLU A 36 -5.60 -1.33 -16.33
N GLU A 37 -6.74 -0.63 -16.31
CA GLU A 37 -7.48 -0.16 -17.51
C GLU A 37 -6.61 0.51 -18.58
N PRO A 38 -5.77 1.52 -18.26
CA PRO A 38 -4.94 2.17 -19.27
C PRO A 38 -3.84 1.24 -19.82
N LYS A 39 -3.48 0.17 -19.10
CA LYS A 39 -2.52 -0.83 -19.57
C LYS A 39 -3.15 -1.79 -20.58
N TYR A 40 -4.42 -2.15 -20.41
CA TYR A 40 -5.16 -2.97 -21.38
C TYR A 40 -5.58 -2.16 -22.61
N LYS A 41 -5.87 -0.86 -22.47
CA LYS A 41 -6.19 0.01 -23.60
C LYS A 41 -5.05 0.13 -24.63
N MET A 42 -3.79 0.05 -24.22
CA MET A 42 -2.64 0.07 -25.14
C MET A 42 -2.51 -1.20 -26.00
N LEU A 43 -3.18 -2.30 -25.62
CA LEU A 43 -3.15 -3.58 -26.33
C LEU A 43 -4.36 -3.79 -27.25
N ASP A 44 -5.39 -2.95 -27.11
CA ASP A 44 -6.66 -3.05 -27.84
C ASP A 44 -6.73 -2.09 -29.04
N ASP A 45 -5.68 -1.27 -29.26
CA ASP A 45 -5.54 -0.38 -30.42
C ASP A 45 -4.95 -1.11 -31.66
N GLU A 46 -4.81 -2.45 -31.62
CA GLU A 46 -4.22 -3.29 -32.69
C GLU A 46 -5.23 -4.12 -33.52
N ASP A 47 -6.55 -3.85 -33.45
CA ASP A 47 -7.56 -4.40 -34.38
C ASP A 47 -8.34 -3.31 -35.15
#